data_AF-A0A1I5KTM0-F1
#
_entry.id   AF-A0A1I5KTM0-F1
#
_cell.length_a   1.000
_cell.length_b   1.000
_cell.length_c   1.000
_cell.angle_alpha   90.00
_cell.angle_beta   90.00
_cell.angle_gamma   90.00
#
_symmetry.space_group_name_H-M   'P 1'
#
loop_
_entity.id
_entity.type
_entity.pdbx_description
1 polymer ?
#
loop_
_entity_poly.entity_id
_entity_poly.type
_entity_poly.pdbx_seq_one_letter_code
_entity_poly.pdbx_strand_id
1 'polypeptide(L)'
;MQWFRQENREKSDDTRRVYAMYELAYTCVDFAAAASFLVGSILFFWNSLETTAIWFFVVGSALFAAKPTIRFAREIKLASMGDEKDLAKRYGG
;
A
#
# COMPACT_ATOMS: atom_id res chain seq x y z
N MET A 1 -20.15 4.96 -37.97
CA MET A 1 -18.69 5.21 -38.08
C MET A 1 -18.04 4.71 -36.81
N GLN A 2 -17.40 3.55 -36.90
CA GLN A 2 -16.45 3.03 -35.91
C GLN A 2 -15.26 3.98 -35.80
N TRP A 3 -14.33 3.67 -34.88
CA TRP A 3 -12.94 4.11 -34.82
C TRP A 3 -12.59 5.04 -33.64
N PHE A 4 -11.54 4.61 -32.92
CA PHE A 4 -10.93 5.12 -31.69
C PHE A 4 -11.58 4.69 -30.36
N ARG A 5 -11.49 3.40 -30.05
CA ARG A 5 -11.59 2.92 -28.66
C ARG A 5 -10.66 1.72 -28.42
N GLN A 6 -9.34 1.96 -28.49
CA GLN A 6 -8.34 0.96 -28.06
C GLN A 6 -7.21 1.52 -27.18
N GLU A 7 -6.89 2.83 -27.21
CA GLU A 7 -5.90 3.42 -26.28
C GLU A 7 -6.34 3.45 -24.81
N ASN A 8 -7.63 3.26 -24.52
CA ASN A 8 -8.14 3.25 -23.13
C ASN A 8 -7.96 1.91 -22.42
N ARG A 9 -7.60 0.84 -23.14
CA ARG A 9 -7.43 -0.49 -22.55
C ARG A 9 -6.09 -0.63 -21.86
N GLU A 10 -4.99 -0.23 -22.50
CA GLU A 10 -3.67 -0.17 -21.87
C GLU A 10 -3.63 0.83 -20.69
N LYS A 11 -4.38 1.96 -20.82
CA LYS A 11 -4.57 2.92 -19.71
C LYS A 11 -5.15 2.28 -18.44
N SER A 12 -5.98 1.25 -18.57
CA SER A 12 -6.56 0.55 -17.43
C SER A 12 -5.60 -0.46 -16.82
N ASP A 13 -4.68 -1.03 -17.60
CA ASP A 13 -3.88 -2.18 -17.18
C ASP A 13 -2.67 -1.77 -16.34
N ASP A 14 -1.97 -0.69 -16.70
CA ASP A 14 -0.82 -0.20 -15.90
C ASP A 14 -1.26 0.41 -14.56
N THR A 15 -2.34 1.21 -14.56
CA THR A 15 -2.90 1.75 -13.32
C THR A 15 -3.44 0.64 -12.43
N ARG A 16 -4.04 -0.43 -13.01
CA ARG A 16 -4.46 -1.62 -12.26
C ARG A 16 -3.29 -2.35 -11.61
N ARG A 17 -2.17 -2.52 -12.30
CA ARG A 17 -0.97 -3.17 -11.74
C ARG A 17 -0.42 -2.39 -10.55
N VAL A 18 -0.30 -1.07 -10.67
CA VAL A 18 0.14 -0.23 -9.55
C VAL A 18 -0.83 -0.36 -8.38
N TYR A 19 -2.14 -0.29 -8.63
CA TYR A 19 -3.16 -0.45 -7.59
C TYR A 19 -3.05 -1.80 -6.86
N ALA A 20 -2.92 -2.90 -7.61
CA ALA A 20 -2.80 -4.25 -7.06
C ALA A 20 -1.53 -4.45 -6.22
N MET A 21 -0.39 -3.88 -6.63
CA MET A 21 0.84 -3.93 -5.83
C MET A 21 0.69 -3.20 -4.50
N TYR A 22 0.08 -2.01 -4.52
CA TYR A 22 -0.18 -1.27 -3.28
C TYR A 22 -1.17 -2.01 -2.39
N GLU A 23 -2.25 -2.56 -2.95
CA GLU A 23 -3.25 -3.36 -2.22
C GLU A 23 -2.62 -4.55 -1.51
N LEU A 24 -1.78 -5.32 -2.22
CA LEU A 24 -1.02 -6.42 -1.64
C LEU A 24 -0.09 -5.94 -0.51
N ALA A 25 0.60 -4.82 -0.70
CA ALA A 25 1.47 -4.25 0.33
C ALA A 25 0.70 -3.87 1.60
N TYR A 26 -0.50 -3.28 1.50
CA TYR A 26 -1.33 -3.03 2.68
C TYR A 26 -1.73 -4.31 3.38
N THR A 27 -2.20 -5.30 2.62
CA THR A 27 -2.64 -6.56 3.20
C THR A 27 -1.50 -7.21 3.96
N CYS A 28 -0.30 -7.23 3.38
CA CYS A 28 0.90 -7.73 4.07
C CYS A 28 1.22 -6.95 5.36
N VAL A 29 1.17 -5.62 5.33
CA VAL A 29 1.43 -4.78 6.51
C VAL A 29 0.36 -4.96 7.59
N ASP A 30 -0.91 -5.04 7.21
CA ASP A 30 -2.03 -5.30 8.13
C ASP A 30 -1.88 -6.68 8.80
N PHE A 31 -1.57 -7.71 8.02
CA PHE A 31 -1.33 -9.06 8.56
C PHE A 31 -0.11 -9.08 9.49
N ALA A 32 0.98 -8.41 9.11
CA ALA A 32 2.17 -8.32 9.96
C ALA A 32 1.87 -7.60 11.27
N ALA A 33 1.15 -6.46 11.22
CA ALA A 33 0.73 -5.73 12.41
C ALA A 33 -0.17 -6.59 13.32
N ALA A 34 -1.18 -7.23 12.75
CA ALA A 34 -2.11 -8.10 13.49
C ALA A 34 -1.38 -9.30 14.12
N ALA A 35 -0.48 -9.94 13.38
CA ALA A 35 0.35 -11.03 13.90
C ALA A 35 1.24 -10.55 15.04
N SER A 36 1.87 -9.38 14.91
CA SER A 36 2.70 -8.81 15.98
C SER A 36 1.87 -8.56 17.25
N PHE A 37 0.69 -7.95 17.13
CA PHE A 37 -0.19 -7.72 18.28
C PHE A 37 -0.68 -9.03 18.92
N LEU A 38 -1.04 -10.02 18.11
CA LEU A 38 -1.50 -11.32 18.61
C LEU A 38 -0.38 -12.05 19.36
N VAL A 39 0.82 -12.10 18.79
CA VAL A 39 2.00 -12.71 19.43
C VAL A 39 2.34 -11.96 20.72
N GLY A 40 2.38 -10.63 20.69
CA GLY A 40 2.58 -9.83 21.90
C GLY A 40 1.54 -10.14 22.98
N SER A 41 0.27 -10.26 22.60
CA SER A 41 -0.83 -10.60 23.52
C SER A 41 -0.63 -11.95 24.19
N ILE A 42 -0.18 -12.95 23.42
CA ILE A 42 0.13 -14.29 23.94
C ILE A 42 1.34 -14.25 24.88
N LEU A 43 2.38 -13.48 24.57
CA LEU A 43 3.59 -13.39 25.38
C LEU A 43 3.31 -12.83 26.80
N PHE A 44 2.30 -11.98 26.97
CA PHE A 44 1.88 -11.48 28.28
C PHE A 44 1.39 -12.56 29.26
N PHE A 45 1.17 -13.80 28.82
CA PHE A 45 0.90 -14.92 29.74
C PHE A 45 2.11 -15.33 30.59
N TRP A 46 3.31 -14.84 30.27
CA TRP A 46 4.52 -15.09 31.05
C TRP A 46 5.18 -13.77 31.46
N ASN A 47 5.26 -13.50 32.76
CA ASN A 47 5.91 -12.29 33.29
C ASN A 47 7.36 -12.11 32.79
N SER A 48 8.11 -13.20 32.57
CA SER A 48 9.48 -13.13 32.06
C SER A 48 9.59 -12.62 30.61
N LEU A 49 8.48 -12.63 29.85
CA LEU A 49 8.44 -12.23 28.44
C LEU A 49 7.75 -10.86 28.23
N GLU A 50 7.41 -10.16 29.31
CA GLU A 50 6.66 -8.89 29.27
C GLU A 50 7.37 -7.83 28.41
N THR A 51 8.68 -7.65 28.60
CA THR A 51 9.46 -6.70 27.79
C THR A 51 9.41 -7.05 26.31
N THR A 52 9.49 -8.34 25.96
CA THR A 52 9.38 -8.81 24.56
C THR A 52 7.96 -8.55 24.01
N ALA A 53 6.92 -8.79 24.82
CA ALA A 53 5.54 -8.52 24.46
C ALA A 53 5.32 -7.03 24.12
N ILE A 54 5.86 -6.13 24.94
CA ILE A 54 5.80 -4.68 24.70
C ILE A 54 6.41 -4.32 23.33
N TRP A 55 7.58 -4.87 23.00
CA TRP A 55 8.21 -4.59 21.70
C TRP A 55 7.39 -5.13 20.52
N PHE A 56 6.72 -6.27 20.65
CA PHE A 56 5.77 -6.75 19.64
C PHE A 56 4.63 -5.76 19.40
N PHE A 57 4.11 -5.12 20.46
CA PHE A 57 3.11 -4.06 20.34
C PHE A 57 3.66 -2.78 19.74
N VAL A 58 4.90 -2.39 20.06
CA VAL A 58 5.55 -1.23 19.45
C VAL A 58 5.73 -1.45 17.95
N VAL A 59 6.24 -2.61 17.54
CA VAL A 59 6.42 -2.98 16.12
C VAL A 59 5.08 -3.06 15.40
N GLY A 60 4.09 -3.74 16.00
CA GLY A 60 2.73 -3.81 15.44
C GLY A 60 2.12 -2.42 15.25
N SER A 61 2.33 -1.50 16.20
CA SER A 61 1.85 -0.12 16.11
C SER A 61 2.56 0.67 15.02
N ALA A 62 3.87 0.51 14.86
CA ALA A 62 4.63 1.13 13.78
C ALA A 62 4.16 0.65 12.40
N LEU A 63 3.91 -0.66 12.24
CA LEU A 63 3.35 -1.24 11.02
C LEU A 63 1.94 -0.72 10.75
N PHE A 64 1.08 -0.68 11.77
CA PHE A 64 -0.27 -0.13 11.66
C PHE A 64 -0.27 1.35 11.25
N ALA A 65 0.67 2.13 11.78
CA ALA A 65 0.89 3.53 11.42
C ALA A 65 1.49 3.72 10.01
N ALA A 66 2.13 2.70 9.42
CA ALA A 66 2.63 2.77 8.05
C ALA A 66 1.48 2.77 7.00
N LYS A 67 0.29 2.30 7.38
CA LYS A 67 -0.89 2.23 6.50
C LYS A 67 -1.27 3.58 5.87
N PRO A 68 -1.48 4.69 6.61
CA PRO A 68 -1.74 6.00 5.99
C PRO A 68 -0.60 6.45 5.07
N THR A 69 0.66 6.14 5.38
CA THR A 69 1.83 6.50 4.57
C THR A 69 1.81 5.83 3.20
N ILE A 70 1.51 4.53 3.17
CA ILE A 70 1.38 3.77 1.92
C ILE A 70 0.19 4.33 1.10
N ARG A 71 -0.88 4.80 1.76
CA ARG A 71 -2.07 5.40 1.13
C ARG A 71 -1.77 6.70 0.45
N PHE A 72 -1.07 7.55 1.16
CA PHE A 72 -0.59 8.79 0.62
C PHE A 72 0.38 8.56 -0.55
N ALA A 73 1.33 7.62 -0.43
CA ALA A 73 2.25 7.29 -1.52
C ALA A 73 1.53 6.79 -2.78
N ARG A 74 0.49 5.94 -2.62
CA ARG A 74 -0.36 5.49 -3.74
C ARG A 74 -1.07 6.66 -4.41
N GLU A 75 -1.68 7.55 -3.62
CA GLU A 75 -2.42 8.72 -4.13
C GLU A 75 -1.49 9.67 -4.91
N ILE A 76 -0.27 9.92 -4.42
CA ILE A 76 0.76 10.69 -5.14
C ILE A 76 1.14 10.02 -6.46
N LYS A 77 1.40 8.70 -6.45
CA LYS A 77 1.83 7.97 -7.64
C LYS A 77 0.73 7.92 -8.71
N LEU A 78 -0.54 7.85 -8.31
CA LEU A 78 -1.67 7.94 -9.22
C LEU A 78 -1.83 9.37 -9.78
N ALA A 79 -1.65 10.40 -8.97
CA ALA A 79 -1.67 11.79 -9.42
C ALA A 79 -0.56 12.08 -10.45
N SER A 80 0.67 11.61 -10.20
CA SER A 80 1.80 11.83 -11.12
C SER A 80 1.62 11.12 -12.48
N MET A 81 1.02 9.92 -12.49
CA MET A 81 0.70 9.21 -13.73
C MET A 81 -0.37 9.91 -14.58
N GLY A 82 -1.22 10.74 -13.97
CA GLY A 82 -2.15 11.61 -14.69
C GLY A 82 -1.41 12.76 -15.39
N ASP A 83 -0.50 13.41 -14.67
CA ASP A 83 0.24 14.60 -15.13
C ASP A 83 1.28 14.27 -16.22
N GLU A 84 2.02 13.15 -16.10
CA GLU A 84 2.98 12.72 -17.13
C GLU A 84 2.34 12.49 -18.51
N LYS A 85 1.07 12.06 -18.55
CA LYS A 85 0.35 11.84 -19.80
C LYS A 85 -0.13 13.14 -20.44
N ASP A 86 -0.51 14.12 -19.65
CA ASP A 86 -0.88 15.45 -20.14
C ASP A 86 0.34 16.15 -20.78
N LEU A 87 1.52 15.97 -20.19
CA LEU A 87 2.78 16.44 -20.77
C LEU A 87 3.14 15.69 -22.07
N ALA A 88 3.06 14.36 -22.09
CA ALA A 88 3.34 13.57 -23.29
C ALA A 88 2.41 13.94 -24.47
N LYS A 89 1.13 14.22 -24.20
CA LYS A 89 0.17 14.66 -25.21
C LYS A 89 0.44 16.07 -25.74
N ARG A 90 1.00 16.95 -24.90
CA ARG A 90 1.26 18.36 -25.22
C ARG A 90 2.55 18.58 -26.00
N TYR A 91 3.52 17.68 -25.87
CA TYR A 91 4.84 17.76 -26.52
C TYR A 91 5.10 16.66 -27.56
N GLY A 92 4.24 15.63 -27.65
CA GLY A 92 4.36 14.52 -28.59
C GLY A 92 3.48 14.64 -29.86
N GLY A 93 3.07 15.84 -30.24
CA GLY A 93 2.31 16.13 -31.46
C GLY A 93 3.16 16.77 -32.54
#